data_AF-A0A2V6MC55-F1
#
_entry.id   AF-A0A2V6MC55-F1
#
_cell.length_a   1.000
_cell.length_b   1.000
_cell.length_c   1.000
_cell.angle_alpha   90.00
_cell.angle_beta   90.00
_cell.angle_gamma   90.00
#
_symmetry.space_group_name_H-M   'P 1'
#
loop_
_entity.id
_entity.type
_entity.pdbx_description
1 polymer ?
#
loop_
_entity_poly.entity_id
_entity_poly.type
_entity_poly.pdbx_seq_one_letter_code
_entity_poly.pdbx_strand_id
1 'polypeptide(L)' 'MYILCGSGGRHYIGSAVDLDARFAQHLRGHTATTKRIGDKIEIVARKEVATLSEARKIIHHLKQ' A
#
# COMPACT_ATOMS: atom_id res chain seq x y z
N MET A 1 -1.02 -8.10 -1.49
CA MET A 1 -1.47 -6.71 -1.74
C MET A 1 -1.94 -6.07 -0.44
N TYR A 2 -1.93 -4.76 -0.36
CA TYR A 2 -2.32 -4.01 0.85
C TYR A 2 -2.90 -2.64 0.49
N ILE A 3 -3.64 -2.07 1.43
CA ILE A 3 -4.17 -0.72 1.39
C ILE A 3 -3.64 0.03 2.61
N LEU A 4 -3.02 1.18 2.37
CA LEU A 4 -2.66 2.14 3.41
C LEU A 4 -3.71 3.25 3.45
N CYS A 5 -4.00 3.76 4.64
CA CYS A 5 -4.75 4.99 4.85
C CYS A 5 -3.88 5.98 5.61
N GLY A 6 -3.83 7.23 5.12
CA GLY A 6 -3.19 8.33 5.82
C GLY A 6 -4.16 9.15 6.65
N SER A 7 -3.63 10.00 7.54
CA SER A 7 -4.42 10.92 8.36
C SER A 7 -5.40 11.81 7.58
N GLY A 8 -5.09 12.12 6.32
CA GLY A 8 -5.97 12.89 5.43
C GLY A 8 -7.06 12.08 4.71
N GLY A 9 -7.31 10.82 5.10
CA GLY A 9 -8.30 9.94 4.47
C GLY A 9 -7.92 9.43 3.08
N ARG A 10 -6.71 9.75 2.60
CA ARG A 10 -6.19 9.27 1.32
C ARG A 10 -5.70 7.84 1.44
N HIS A 11 -5.99 7.07 0.40
CA HIS A 11 -5.62 5.67 0.34
C HIS A 11 -4.49 5.43 -0.67
N TYR A 12 -3.61 4.48 -0.35
CA TYR A 12 -2.63 3.92 -1.28
C TYR A 12 -2.84 2.42 -1.39
N ILE A 13 -2.91 1.93 -2.63
CA ILE A 13 -3.04 0.51 -2.93
C ILE A 13 -1.75 0.04 -3.60
N GLY A 14 -1.16 -1.02 -3.03
CA GLY A 14 0.10 -1.59 -3.50
C GLY A 14 0.21 -3.11 -3.29
N SER A 15 1.32 -3.66 -3.78
CA SER A 15 1.71 -5.05 -3.59
C SER A 15 3.17 -5.11 -3.16
N ALA A 16 3.50 -6.05 -2.27
CA ALA A 16 4.85 -6.34 -1.83
C ALA A 16 4.99 -7.84 -1.59
N VAL A 17 6.21 -8.35 -1.74
CA VAL A 17 6.57 -9.71 -1.34
C VAL A 17 6.76 -9.76 0.18
N ASP A 18 7.50 -8.80 0.72
CA ASP A 18 7.65 -8.56 2.16
C ASP A 18 6.86 -7.30 2.54
N LEU A 19 5.74 -7.49 3.24
CA LEU A 19 4.85 -6.39 3.64
C LEU A 19 5.46 -5.54 4.74
N ASP A 20 6.15 -6.14 5.71
CA ASP A 20 6.65 -5.44 6.89
C ASP A 20 7.84 -4.54 6.52
N ALA A 21 8.79 -5.08 5.74
CA ALA A 21 9.89 -4.28 5.21
C ALA A 21 9.37 -3.14 4.33
N ARG A 22 8.33 -3.40 3.51
CA ARG A 22 7.73 -2.37 2.66
C ARG A 22 7.01 -1.31 3.49
N PHE A 23 6.28 -1.70 4.52
CA PHE A 23 5.60 -0.76 5.41
C PHE A 23 6.60 0.12 6.17
N ALA A 24 7.71 -0.44 6.66
CA ALA A 24 8.79 0.33 7.27
C ALA A 24 9.43 1.34 6.31
N GLN A 25 9.52 1.04 5.00
CA GLN A 25 9.93 2.02 3.99
C GLN A 25 8.94 3.17 3.84
N HIS A 26 7.64 2.88 3.90
CA HIS A 26 6.60 3.93 3.86
C HIS A 26 6.66 4.84 5.08
N LEU A 27 6.83 4.28 6.29
CA LEU A 27 6.97 5.05 7.54
C LEU A 27 8.17 6.01 7.51
N ARG A 28 9.28 5.59 6.89
CA ARG A 28 10.48 6.44 6.72
C ARG A 28 10.36 7.46 5.58
N GLY A 29 9.22 7.53 4.90
CA GLY A 29 9.01 8.47 3.79
C GLY A 29 9.81 8.16 2.53
N HIS A 30 10.33 6.92 2.39
CA HIS A 30 11.15 6.52 1.25
C HIS A 30 10.39 6.61 -0.09
N THR A 31 9.07 6.38 -0.06
CA THR A 31 8.22 6.47 -1.25
C THR A 31 7.49 7.81 -1.29
N ALA A 32 7.79 8.65 -2.28
CA ALA A 32 7.22 9.99 -2.41
C ALA A 32 5.67 10.02 -2.46
N THR A 33 5.05 9.00 -3.04
CA THR A 33 3.58 8.90 -3.14
C THR A 33 2.91 8.69 -1.78
N THR A 34 3.53 7.94 -0.87
CA THR A 34 3.00 7.74 0.49
C THR A 34 3.41 8.85 1.45
N LYS A 35 4.54 9.54 1.21
CA LYS A 35 4.91 10.73 1.97
C LYS A 35 3.82 11.82 1.90
N ARG A 36 3.12 11.92 0.77
CA ARG A 36 2.02 12.87 0.60
C ARG A 36 0.76 12.41 1.34
N ILE A 37 0.56 11.13 1.63
CA ILE A 37 -0.72 10.60 2.14
C ILE A 37 -1.01 11.02 3.59
N GLY A 38 0.02 11.36 4.36
CA GLY A 38 -0.10 11.93 5.69
C GLY A 38 1.08 11.52 6.56
N ASP A 39 1.29 12.24 7.66
CA ASP A 39 2.38 11.95 8.61
C ASP A 39 2.14 10.64 9.38
N LYS A 40 0.87 10.27 9.56
CA LYS A 40 0.44 8.97 10.09
C LYS A 40 -0.13 8.14 8.96
N ILE A 41 0.36 6.92 8.82
CA ILE A 41 -0.05 5.94 7.81
C ILE A 41 -0.23 4.58 8.48
N GLU A 42 -1.34 3.93 8.16
CA GLU A 42 -1.75 2.66 8.76
C GLU A 42 -2.15 1.67 7.67
N ILE A 43 -1.95 0.38 7.91
CA ILE A 43 -2.47 -0.68 7.04
C ILE A 43 -3.93 -0.92 7.42
N VAL A 44 -4.85 -0.56 6.51
CA VAL A 44 -6.30 -0.73 6.73
C VAL A 44 -6.85 -2.01 6.12
N ALA A 45 -6.16 -2.58 5.14
CA ALA A 45 -6.50 -3.89 4.58
C ALA A 45 -5.26 -4.57 3.99
N ARG A 46 -5.24 -5.90 4.05
CA ARG A 46 -4.25 -6.73 3.33
C ARG A 46 -4.88 -8.01 2.81
N LYS A 47 -4.39 -8.48 1.67
CA LYS A 47 -4.76 -9.75 1.06
C LYS A 47 -3.52 -10.44 0.50
N GLU A 48 -3.29 -11.66 0.92
CA GLU A 48 -2.26 -12.52 0.36
C GLU A 48 -2.73 -13.08 -0.98
N VAL A 49 -1.81 -13.16 -1.94
CA VAL A 49 -2.09 -13.59 -3.32
C VAL A 49 -0.90 -14.39 -3.81
N ALA A 50 -1.16 -15.40 -4.64
CA ALA A 50 -0.14 -16.37 -5.02
C ALA A 50 0.94 -15.75 -5.92
N THR A 51 0.56 -14.76 -6.74
CA THR A 51 1.49 -14.14 -7.70
C THR A 51 1.38 -12.61 -7.74
N LEU A 52 2.48 -11.96 -8.14
CA LEU A 52 2.47 -10.52 -8.42
C LEU A 52 1.53 -10.15 -9.59
N SER A 53 1.36 -11.05 -10.55
CA SER A 53 0.44 -10.84 -11.69
C SER A 53 -1.01 -10.74 -11.22
N GLU A 54 -1.43 -11.67 -10.35
CA GLU A 54 -2.75 -11.64 -9.72
C GLU A 54 -2.94 -10.37 -8.89
N ALA A 55 -1.94 -10.00 -8.08
CA ALA A 55 -1.95 -8.75 -7.32
C ALA A 55 -2.22 -7.53 -8.22
N ARG A 56 -1.52 -7.43 -9.35
CA ARG A 56 -1.68 -6.32 -10.30
C ARG A 56 -3.07 -6.28 -10.92
N LYS A 57 -3.66 -7.45 -11.27
CA LYS A 57 -5.03 -7.53 -11.80
C LYS A 57 -6.05 -6.98 -10.81
N ILE A 58 -5.96 -7.41 -9.55
CA ILE A 58 -6.86 -6.94 -8.49
C ILE A 58 -6.69 -5.44 -8.25
N ILE A 59 -5.44 -4.97 -8.13
CA ILE A 59 -5.15 -3.55 -7.91
C ILE A 59 -5.66 -2.69 -9.07
N HIS A 60 -5.55 -3.16 -10.31
CA HIS A 60 -6.08 -2.46 -11.47
C HIS A 60 -7.60 -2.33 -11.41
N HIS A 61 -8.33 -3.40 -11.06
CA HIS A 61 -9.79 -3.37 -10.89
C HIS A 61 -10.22 -2.42 -9.77
N LEU A 62 -9.46 -2.35 -8.67
CA LEU A 62 -9.77 -1.46 -7.54
C LEU A 62 -9.48 0.02 -7.81
N LYS A 63 -8.77 0.34 -8.90
CA LYS A 63 -8.40 1.71 -9.29
C LYS A 63 -9.24 2.25 -10.45
N GLN A 64 -10.11 1.43 -11.05
CA GLN A 64 -11.14 1.90 -11.97
C GLN A 64 -12.24 2.63 -11.20
#